data_AF-A0A7S0FRE4-F1
#
_entry.id   AF-A0A7S0FRE4-F1
#
_cell.length_a   1.000
_cell.length_b   1.000
_cell.length_c   1.000
_cell.angle_alpha   90.00
_cell.angle_beta   90.00
_cell.angle_gamma   90.00
#
_symmetry.space_group_name_H-M   'P 1'
#
loop_
_entity.id
_entity.type
_entity.pdbx_description
1 polymer ?
#
loop_
_entity_poly.entity_id
_entity_poly.type
_entity_poly.pdbx_seq_one_letter_code
_entity_poly.pdbx_strand_id
1 'polypeptide(L)'
;MGCVPSQHDREEAALGPASKTMDASEHAQDLVLIELKAVTFHLFDSPIPPVDNIELKATQMIKRDVKSVIQDGGGTLYYIKCNVSGLDEWPWIFIKIYEPALVTVATPVSFRGLKKLKEEFKLVTF
;
A
#
# COMPACT_ATOMS: atom_id res chain seq x y z
N MET A 1 -13.91 -28.94 -11.79
CA MET A 1 -13.90 -27.51 -12.15
C MET A 1 -12.75 -26.87 -11.40
N GLY A 2 -11.68 -26.46 -12.10
CA GLY A 2 -10.58 -25.75 -11.46
C GLY A 2 -10.92 -24.27 -11.38
N CYS A 3 -10.99 -23.70 -10.18
CA CYS A 3 -11.09 -22.26 -10.00
C CYS A 3 -9.85 -21.62 -10.64
N VAL A 4 -10.05 -20.81 -11.68
CA VAL A 4 -8.96 -20.00 -12.22
C VAL A 4 -8.58 -19.01 -11.11
N PRO A 5 -7.34 -19.03 -10.59
CA PRO A 5 -6.95 -18.12 -9.53
C PRO A 5 -7.07 -16.69 -10.03
N SER A 6 -7.68 -15.84 -9.19
CA SER A 6 -7.91 -14.43 -9.49
C SER A 6 -6.57 -13.71 -9.68
N GLN A 7 -6.59 -12.53 -10.30
CA GLN A 7 -5.37 -11.72 -10.45
C GLN A 7 -4.71 -11.43 -9.09
N HIS A 8 -5.52 -11.23 -8.05
CA HIS A 8 -5.08 -11.07 -6.67
C HIS A 8 -4.33 -12.30 -6.14
N ASP A 9 -4.88 -13.51 -6.33
CA ASP A 9 -4.27 -14.76 -5.87
C ASP A 9 -2.92 -15.02 -6.55
N ARG A 10 -2.80 -14.64 -7.84
CA ARG A 10 -1.55 -14.77 -8.60
C ARG A 10 -0.49 -13.78 -8.12
N GLU A 11 -0.90 -12.55 -7.79
CA GLU A 11 0.00 -11.56 -7.21
C GLU A 11 0.50 -11.99 -5.84
N GLU A 12 -0.38 -12.48 -4.96
CA GLU A 12 0.01 -12.94 -3.62
C GLU A 12 0.89 -14.19 -3.64
N ALA A 13 0.67 -15.11 -4.59
CA ALA A 13 1.51 -16.28 -4.77
C ALA A 13 2.94 -15.95 -5.24
N ALA A 14 3.16 -14.78 -5.85
CA ALA A 14 4.47 -14.31 -6.30
C ALA A 14 5.26 -13.56 -5.21
N LEU A 15 4.64 -13.33 -4.04
CA LEU A 15 5.27 -12.60 -2.94
C LEU A 15 6.12 -13.51 -2.08
N GLY A 16 7.33 -13.05 -1.78
CA GLY A 16 8.17 -13.60 -0.73
C GLY A 16 7.51 -13.54 0.66
N PRO A 17 8.12 -14.17 1.66
CA PRO A 17 7.61 -14.13 3.02
C PRO A 17 7.47 -12.69 3.50
N ALA A 18 6.45 -12.43 4.31
CA ALA A 18 6.27 -11.14 4.95
C ALA A 18 7.44 -10.82 5.90
N SER A 19 7.93 -9.59 5.84
CA SER A 19 8.77 -9.07 6.91
C SER A 19 7.99 -9.07 8.22
N LYS A 20 8.71 -9.02 9.35
CA LYS A 20 8.08 -8.66 10.64
C LYS A 20 7.37 -7.31 10.47
N THR A 21 6.22 -7.15 11.13
CA THR A 21 5.57 -5.84 11.25
C THR A 21 6.53 -4.91 11.99
N MET A 22 6.83 -3.77 11.38
CA MET A 22 7.69 -2.74 11.96
C MET A 22 6.89 -1.46 12.12
N ASP A 23 7.34 -0.59 13.02
CA ASP A 23 6.87 0.80 13.04
C ASP A 23 7.17 1.43 11.68
N ALA A 24 6.25 2.27 11.21
CA ALA A 24 6.43 2.96 9.94
C ALA A 24 7.68 3.86 10.01
N SER A 25 8.67 3.55 9.17
CA SER A 25 9.84 4.40 8.97
C SER A 25 9.47 5.66 8.18
N GLU A 26 10.32 6.68 8.19
CA GLU A 26 10.20 7.88 7.35
C GLU A 26 9.93 7.53 5.88
N HIS A 27 10.62 6.52 5.35
CA HIS A 27 10.39 6.01 4.00
C HIS A 27 8.95 5.53 3.73
N ALA A 28 8.25 4.98 4.73
CA ALA A 28 6.85 4.57 4.57
C ALA A 28 5.94 5.80 4.44
N GLN A 29 6.24 6.86 5.17
CA GLN A 29 5.55 8.13 5.04
C GLN A 29 5.81 8.75 3.66
N ASP A 30 7.05 8.72 3.17
CA ASP A 30 7.40 9.22 1.84
C ASP A 30 6.64 8.49 0.73
N LEU A 31 6.56 7.16 0.80
CA LEU A 31 5.78 6.37 -0.17
C LEU A 31 4.30 6.76 -0.20
N VAL A 32 3.71 7.02 0.97
CA VAL A 32 2.31 7.49 1.08
C VAL A 32 2.16 8.90 0.51
N LEU A 33 3.15 9.78 0.70
CA LEU A 33 3.13 11.13 0.14
C LEU A 33 3.28 11.13 -1.38
N ILE A 34 4.13 10.28 -1.95
CA ILE A 34 4.29 10.09 -3.41
C ILE A 34 2.94 9.70 -4.02
N GLU A 35 2.26 8.72 -3.42
CA GLU A 35 0.98 8.21 -3.91
C GLU A 35 -0.24 8.92 -3.30
N LEU A 36 -0.05 10.08 -2.63
CA LEU A 36 -1.11 10.76 -1.88
C LEU A 36 -2.34 11.06 -2.75
N LYS A 37 -2.11 11.46 -4.00
CA LYS A 37 -3.18 11.75 -4.96
C LYS A 37 -4.01 10.51 -5.31
N ALA A 38 -3.36 9.35 -5.48
CA ALA A 38 -4.05 8.10 -5.75
C ALA A 38 -4.81 7.61 -4.50
N VAL A 39 -4.15 7.67 -3.33
CA VAL A 39 -4.74 7.28 -2.04
C VAL A 39 -5.99 8.11 -1.75
N THR A 40 -5.91 9.43 -1.89
CA THR A 40 -7.06 10.32 -1.68
C THR A 40 -8.17 10.10 -2.69
N PHE A 41 -7.84 9.88 -3.97
CA PHE A 41 -8.83 9.49 -4.98
C PHE A 41 -9.61 8.25 -4.55
N HIS A 42 -8.92 7.19 -4.14
CA HIS A 42 -9.56 5.95 -3.67
C HIS A 42 -10.27 6.10 -2.32
N LEU A 43 -9.83 7.01 -1.46
CA LEU A 43 -10.45 7.27 -0.16
C LEU A 43 -11.78 8.01 -0.28
N PHE A 44 -11.87 8.98 -1.19
CA PHE A 44 -13.05 9.82 -1.38
C PHE A 44 -13.89 9.49 -2.60
N ASP A 45 -13.42 8.57 -3.45
CA ASP A 45 -14.00 8.28 -4.76
C ASP A 45 -14.19 9.56 -5.60
N SER A 46 -13.26 10.51 -5.45
CA SER A 46 -13.33 11.85 -6.03
C SER A 46 -11.97 12.29 -6.57
N PRO A 47 -11.89 12.85 -7.80
CA PRO A 47 -10.67 13.41 -8.38
C PRO A 47 -10.15 14.64 -7.63
N ILE A 48 -11.00 15.26 -6.82
CA ILE A 48 -10.69 16.44 -6.01
C ILE A 48 -10.79 16.00 -4.54
N PRO A 49 -9.67 15.88 -3.81
CA PRO A 49 -9.71 15.57 -2.39
C PRO A 49 -10.48 16.67 -1.65
N PRO A 50 -11.48 16.32 -0.83
CA PRO A 50 -12.39 17.33 -0.27
C PRO A 50 -11.80 18.15 0.88
N VAL A 51 -10.53 18.01 1.28
CA VAL A 51 -10.10 18.62 2.54
C VAL A 51 -8.64 19.04 2.56
N ASP A 52 -8.42 20.31 2.89
CA ASP A 52 -7.15 20.90 3.33
C ASP A 52 -6.68 20.40 4.72
N ASN A 53 -7.43 19.50 5.38
CA ASN A 53 -7.22 19.09 6.78
C ASN A 53 -7.05 17.57 6.99
N ILE A 54 -6.88 16.77 5.94
CA ILE A 54 -6.63 15.34 6.11
C ILE A 54 -5.13 15.10 6.21
N GLU A 55 -4.71 14.60 7.37
CA GLU A 55 -3.36 14.13 7.58
C GLU A 55 -3.35 12.60 7.53
N LEU A 56 -2.47 12.05 6.67
CA LEU A 56 -2.19 10.62 6.63
C LEU A 56 -0.89 10.36 7.36
N LYS A 57 -0.95 9.63 8.47
CA LYS A 57 0.22 9.25 9.24
C LYS A 57 0.46 7.75 9.14
N ALA A 58 1.55 7.35 8.49
CA ALA A 58 1.99 5.96 8.49
C ALA A 58 2.36 5.53 9.93
N THR A 59 1.84 4.39 10.37
CA THR A 59 2.02 3.87 11.74
C THR A 59 2.72 2.52 11.75
N GLN A 60 2.35 1.62 10.84
CA GLN A 60 2.96 0.30 10.72
C GLN A 60 3.24 -0.02 9.26
N MET A 61 4.26 -0.85 9.02
CA MET A 61 4.63 -1.29 7.69
C MET A 61 5.02 -2.78 7.68
N ILE A 62 4.65 -3.46 6.60
CA ILE A 62 5.20 -4.76 6.22
C ILE A 62 5.74 -4.65 4.79
N LYS A 63 6.90 -5.24 4.55
CA LYS A 63 7.52 -5.34 3.23
C LYS A 63 7.43 -6.80 2.74
N ARG A 64 7.17 -6.98 1.45
CA ARG A 64 7.22 -8.28 0.76
C ARG A 64 7.98 -8.12 -0.54
N ASP A 65 9.04 -8.90 -0.71
CA ASP A 65 9.77 -8.92 -1.97
C ASP A 65 8.93 -9.63 -3.04
N VAL A 66 8.76 -9.00 -4.19
CA VAL A 66 8.11 -9.58 -5.35
C VAL A 66 9.18 -10.30 -6.17
N LYS A 67 9.10 -11.63 -6.25
CA LYS A 67 9.98 -12.41 -7.11
C LYS A 67 9.43 -12.39 -8.53
N SER A 68 10.17 -11.76 -9.45
CA SER A 68 9.89 -11.91 -10.87
C SER A 68 10.49 -13.21 -11.40
N VAL A 69 9.77 -13.86 -12.31
CA VAL A 69 10.24 -15.02 -13.07
C VAL A 69 11.26 -14.61 -14.15
N ILE A 70 11.35 -13.29 -14.44
CA ILE A 70 12.26 -12.71 -15.41
C ILE A 70 13.40 -12.05 -14.63
N GLN A 71 14.65 -12.40 -14.98
CA GLN A 71 15.89 -12.20 -14.21
C GLN A 71 16.18 -10.79 -13.67
N ASP A 72 15.47 -9.74 -14.11
CA ASP A 72 15.69 -8.35 -13.68
C ASP A 72 14.41 -7.59 -13.27
N GLY A 73 13.27 -8.27 -13.14
CA GLY A 73 11.96 -7.61 -12.99
C GLY A 73 11.37 -7.56 -11.57
N GLY A 74 12.20 -7.68 -10.52
CA GLY A 74 11.72 -7.74 -9.13
C GLY A 74 11.19 -6.40 -8.58
N GLY A 75 10.79 -6.41 -7.32
CA GLY A 75 10.40 -5.20 -6.61
C GLY A 75 10.02 -5.48 -5.16
N THR A 76 9.59 -4.44 -4.45
CA THR A 76 9.13 -4.51 -3.07
C THR A 76 7.68 -4.05 -3.02
N LEU A 77 6.85 -4.87 -2.40
CA LEU A 77 5.49 -4.53 -2.08
C LEU A 77 5.40 -4.11 -0.62
N TYR A 78 4.89 -2.91 -0.38
CA TYR A 78 4.69 -2.32 0.94
C TYR A 78 3.22 -2.37 1.30
N TYR A 79 2.94 -2.88 2.49
CA TYR A 79 1.65 -2.77 3.16
C TYR A 79 1.83 -1.77 4.28
N ILE A 80 1.17 -0.62 4.18
CA ILE A 80 1.34 0.51 5.09
C ILE A 80 0.01 0.77 5.77
N LYS A 81 0.01 0.74 7.11
CA LYS A 81 -1.13 1.14 7.92
C LYS A 81 -1.01 2.63 8.20
N CYS A 82 -2.01 3.40 7.80
CA CYS A 82 -2.08 4.82 8.09
C CYS A 82 -3.25 5.13 9.03
N ASN A 83 -3.00 6.02 9.97
CA ASN A 83 -4.05 6.75 10.66
C ASN A 83 -4.44 7.96 9.81
N VAL A 84 -5.75 8.23 9.75
CA VAL A 84 -6.30 9.35 9.01
C VAL A 84 -6.93 10.32 9.99
N SER A 85 -6.32 11.50 10.13
CA SER A 85 -6.89 12.59 10.91
C SER A 85 -8.02 13.26 10.11
N GLY A 86 -9.12 13.61 10.78
CA GLY A 86 -10.26 14.31 10.17
C GLY A 86 -11.31 13.40 9.51
N LEU A 87 -11.19 12.08 9.65
CA LEU A 87 -12.19 11.10 9.20
C LEU A 87 -12.62 10.16 10.33
N ASP A 88 -13.77 10.45 10.94
CA ASP A 88 -14.31 9.64 12.05
C ASP A 88 -14.87 8.29 11.57
N GLU A 89 -15.35 8.20 10.32
CA GLU A 89 -15.94 6.95 9.81
C GLU A 89 -14.87 5.89 9.50
N TRP A 90 -13.70 6.32 8.99
CA TRP A 90 -12.60 5.43 8.63
C TRP A 90 -11.26 6.00 9.12
N PRO A 91 -11.02 5.97 10.44
CA PRO A 91 -9.81 6.54 11.04
C PRO A 91 -8.54 5.76 10.68
N TRP A 92 -8.67 4.58 10.07
CA TRP A 92 -7.57 3.71 9.69
C TRP A 92 -7.69 3.24 8.24
N ILE A 93 -6.57 3.23 7.53
CA ILE A 93 -6.48 2.68 6.18
C ILE A 93 -5.25 1.80 6.04
N PHE A 94 -5.38 0.74 5.22
CA PHE A 94 -4.23 0.00 4.70
C PHE A 94 -3.99 0.38 3.26
N ILE A 95 -2.74 0.70 2.93
CA ILE A 95 -2.31 1.08 1.59
C ILE A 95 -1.31 0.03 1.09
N LYS A 96 -1.54 -0.46 -0.13
CA LYS A 96 -0.65 -1.39 -0.83
C LYS A 96 0.10 -0.60 -1.90
N ILE A 97 1.42 -0.50 -1.78
CA ILE A 97 2.29 0.26 -2.68
C ILE A 97 3.35 -0.68 -3.24
N TYR A 98 3.55 -0.68 -4.56
CA TYR A 98 4.61 -1.44 -5.22
C TYR A 98 5.74 -0.51 -5.68
N GLU A 99 6.96 -0.85 -5.31
CA GLU A 99 8.19 -0.20 -5.75
C GLU A 99 9.02 -1.21 -6.57
N PRO A 100 9.29 -0.97 -7.86
CA PRO A 100 10.11 -1.83 -8.69
C PRO A 100 11.58 -1.72 -8.30
N ALA A 101 12.35 -2.81 -8.52
CA ALA A 101 13.77 -2.86 -8.20
C ALA A 101 14.64 -1.96 -9.11
N LEU A 102 14.17 -1.63 -10.31
CA LEU A 102 14.85 -0.75 -11.27
C LEU A 102 14.03 0.52 -11.48
N VAL A 103 14.64 1.67 -11.16
CA VAL A 103 14.03 2.99 -11.29
C VAL A 103 14.38 3.60 -12.65
N THR A 104 13.45 3.57 -13.59
CA THR A 104 13.56 4.33 -14.85
C THR A 104 12.82 5.65 -14.74
N VAL A 105 13.55 6.71 -14.38
CA VAL A 105 13.37 8.18 -14.59
C VAL A 105 12.02 8.88 -14.31
N ALA A 106 10.85 8.23 -14.25
CA ALA A 106 9.55 8.94 -14.22
C ALA A 106 8.56 8.41 -13.15
N THR A 107 8.98 8.31 -11.89
CA THR A 107 8.22 7.80 -10.73
C THR A 107 7.99 6.28 -10.76
N PRO A 108 8.83 5.51 -10.04
CA PRO A 108 8.79 4.04 -10.09
C PRO A 108 7.68 3.45 -9.22
N VAL A 109 7.18 4.19 -8.23
CA VAL A 109 6.24 3.69 -7.23
C VAL A 109 4.83 3.65 -7.82
N SER A 110 4.04 2.63 -7.46
CA SER A 110 2.66 2.48 -7.93
C SER A 110 1.72 2.07 -6.80
N PHE A 111 0.62 2.82 -6.64
CA PHE A 111 -0.50 2.41 -5.82
C PHE A 111 -1.16 1.12 -6.37
N ARG A 112 -1.36 0.13 -5.50
CA ARG A 112 -1.95 -1.18 -5.84
C ARG A 112 -3.29 -1.43 -5.17
N GLY A 113 -3.62 -0.73 -4.10
CA GLY A 113 -4.91 -0.89 -3.44
C GLY A 113 -4.98 -0.19 -2.10
N LEU A 114 -6.23 0.04 -1.66
CA LEU A 114 -6.55 0.64 -0.37
C LEU A 114 -7.70 -0.12 0.28
N LYS A 115 -7.61 -0.30 1.59
CA LYS A 115 -8.68 -0.85 2.43
C LYS A 115 -8.98 0.11 3.57
N LYS A 116 -10.24 0.54 3.68
CA LYS A 116 -10.74 1.39 4.76
C LYS A 116 -11.12 0.54 5.98
N LEU A 117 -10.86 1.04 7.18
CA LEU A 117 -11.17 0.35 8.44
C LEU A 117 -11.79 1.32 9.43
N LYS A 118 -12.82 0.84 10.13
CA LYS A 118 -13.49 1.58 11.21
C LYS A 118 -12.74 1.48 12.55
N GLU A 119 -12.05 0.37 12.76
CA GLU A 119 -11.36 0.04 14.00
C GLU A 119 -9.87 -0.17 13.76
N GLU A 120 -9.08 -0.02 14.84
CA GLU A 120 -7.66 -0.26 14.78
C GLU A 120 -7.35 -1.77 14.76
N PHE A 121 -6.91 -2.28 13.61
CA PHE A 121 -6.38 -3.64 13.51
C PHE A 121 -4.86 -3.62 13.44
N LYS A 122 -4.21 -4.65 14.01
CA LYS A 122 -2.79 -4.89 13.77
C LYS A 122 -2.59 -5.22 12.29
N LEU A 123 -1.54 -4.67 11.70
CA LEU A 123 -1.11 -5.08 10.37
C LEU A 123 -0.57 -6.52 10.44
N VAL A 124 -1.41 -7.47 10.04
CA VAL A 124 -1.07 -8.88 9.78
C VAL A 124 -1.25 -9.08 8.28
N THR A 125 -0.19 -9.49 7.59
CA THR A 125 -0.28 -9.86 6.18
C THR A 125 -1.26 -11.01 6.02
N PHE A 126 -2.15 -10.91 5.03
CA PHE A 126 -3.07 -11.97 4.64
C PHE A 126 -2.33 -13.03 3.81
#